data_AF-A0A2V8N4F4-F1
#
_entry.id   AF-A0A2V8N4F4-F1
#
_cell.length_a   1.000
_cell.length_b   1.000
_cell.length_c   1.000
_cell.angle_alpha   90.00
_cell.angle_beta   90.00
_cell.angle_gamma   90.00
#
_symmetry.space_group_name_H-M   'P 1'
#
loop_
_entity.id
_entity.type
_entity.pdbx_description
1 polymer ?
#
loop_
_entity_poly.entity_id
_entity_poly.type
_entity_poly.pdbx_seq_one_letter_code
_entity_poly.pdbx_strand_id
1 'polypeptide(L)'
;MLTNIIEQLEGLVLRMEPHRSVRFLNAAPAWSLPKIQRARFRRTLRLAAERSSFYREQFRHRGIDVRRIEHPSELGDFYTTGEDLREHGAEAFLTGRADTAFETTGTTSPIPKRIFFSQHELNEMGRTSAIGLYLLGIRPEDRVLSAYDCSFWVSPAVLRMGLQYLKCFHVEAGKIAPRDFYDRAREYQPNVIFGEPSWLMRLSELAREHGTWPVKLLFGGG
;
A
#
# COMPACT_ATOMS: atom_id res chain seq x y z
N MET A 1 -21.92 -7.49 15.82
CA MET A 1 -22.82 -7.84 14.69
C MET A 1 -22.56 -6.94 13.48
N LEU A 2 -22.70 -5.61 13.60
CA LEU A 2 -22.46 -4.67 12.48
C LEU A 2 -21.03 -4.72 11.90
N THR A 3 -20.00 -4.78 12.77
CA THR A 3 -18.59 -4.87 12.33
C THR A 3 -18.34 -6.10 11.45
N ASN A 4 -18.83 -7.28 11.85
CA ASN A 4 -18.66 -8.50 11.06
C ASN A 4 -19.36 -8.43 9.70
N ILE A 5 -20.54 -7.80 9.62
CA ILE A 5 -21.25 -7.62 8.34
C ILE A 5 -20.45 -6.70 7.41
N ILE A 6 -19.91 -5.60 7.94
CA ILE A 6 -19.06 -4.68 7.20
C ILE A 6 -17.82 -5.41 6.67
N GLU A 7 -17.14 -6.20 7.50
CA GLU A 7 -15.97 -6.99 7.08
C GLU A 7 -16.28 -7.99 5.96
N GLN A 8 -17.42 -8.69 6.06
CA GLN A 8 -17.83 -9.64 5.03
C GLN A 8 -18.14 -8.94 3.71
N LEU A 9 -18.82 -7.80 3.75
CA LEU A 9 -19.10 -6.99 2.57
C LEU A 9 -17.82 -6.46 1.94
N GLU A 10 -16.89 -5.92 2.73
CA GLU A 10 -15.61 -5.44 2.25
C GLU A 10 -14.77 -6.56 1.63
N GLY A 11 -14.68 -7.71 2.31
CA GLY A 11 -13.99 -8.88 1.79
C GLY A 11 -14.60 -9.36 0.47
N LEU A 12 -15.92 -9.26 0.31
CA LEU A 12 -16.60 -9.59 -0.94
C LEU A 12 -16.26 -8.57 -2.04
N VAL A 13 -16.33 -7.27 -1.74
CA VAL A 13 -15.98 -6.19 -2.69
C VAL A 13 -14.53 -6.29 -3.15
N LEU A 14 -13.59 -6.57 -2.25
CA LEU A 14 -12.17 -6.74 -2.59
C LEU A 14 -11.91 -7.97 -3.46
N ARG A 15 -12.72 -9.03 -3.35
CA ARG A 15 -12.58 -10.25 -4.15
C ARG A 15 -13.25 -10.17 -5.52
N MET A 16 -14.05 -9.15 -5.79
CA MET A 16 -14.60 -8.94 -7.12
C MET A 16 -13.51 -8.52 -8.11
N GLU A 17 -13.80 -8.64 -9.41
CA GLU A 17 -12.98 -8.01 -10.45
C GLU A 17 -12.95 -6.49 -10.24
N PRO A 18 -11.80 -5.79 -10.42
CA PRO A 18 -11.64 -4.39 -10.03
C PRO A 18 -12.72 -3.43 -10.58
N HIS A 19 -13.16 -3.63 -11.83
CA HIS A 19 -14.22 -2.83 -12.44
C HIS A 19 -15.58 -2.97 -11.73
N ARG A 20 -15.89 -4.15 -11.16
CA ARG A 20 -17.11 -4.39 -10.37
C ARG A 20 -16.99 -3.78 -8.99
N SER A 21 -15.82 -3.90 -8.36
CA SER A 21 -15.54 -3.25 -7.08
C SER A 21 -15.73 -1.73 -7.19
N VAL A 22 -15.19 -1.11 -8.25
CA VAL A 22 -15.38 0.33 -8.51
C VAL A 22 -16.85 0.69 -8.69
N ARG A 23 -17.61 -0.06 -9.49
CA ARG A 23 -19.06 0.16 -9.65
C ARG A 23 -19.80 0.08 -8.32
N PHE A 24 -19.47 -0.90 -7.49
CA PHE A 24 -20.06 -1.06 -6.16
C PHE A 24 -19.73 0.13 -5.26
N LEU A 25 -18.45 0.53 -5.20
CA LEU A 25 -18.00 1.65 -4.38
C LEU A 25 -18.65 2.97 -4.81
N ASN A 26 -18.82 3.20 -6.12
CA ASN A 26 -19.50 4.39 -6.64
C ASN A 26 -21.01 4.39 -6.36
N ALA A 27 -21.62 3.22 -6.18
CA ALA A 27 -23.03 3.08 -5.81
C ALA A 27 -23.25 3.11 -4.30
N ALA A 28 -22.19 3.06 -3.49
CA ALA A 28 -22.30 3.03 -2.04
C ALA A 28 -22.84 4.39 -1.52
N PRO A 29 -23.89 4.40 -0.68
CA PRO A 29 -24.40 5.65 -0.13
C PRO A 29 -23.36 6.36 0.73
N ALA A 30 -23.25 7.69 0.61
CA ALA A 30 -22.27 8.49 1.36
C ALA A 30 -22.35 8.29 2.89
N TRP A 31 -23.56 8.08 3.44
CA TRP A 31 -23.77 7.83 4.87
C TRP A 31 -23.13 6.53 5.39
N SER A 32 -22.80 5.60 4.49
CA SER A 32 -22.19 4.32 4.87
C SER A 32 -20.72 4.47 5.26
N LEU A 33 -19.99 5.43 4.66
CA LEU A 33 -18.55 5.60 4.85
C LEU A 33 -18.16 5.89 6.32
N PRO A 34 -18.79 6.83 7.04
CA PRO A 34 -18.47 7.06 8.45
C PRO A 34 -18.73 5.84 9.34
N LYS A 35 -19.77 5.04 9.03
CA LYS A 35 -20.09 3.82 9.78
C LYS A 35 -19.02 2.74 9.57
N ILE A 36 -18.54 2.60 8.34
CA ILE A 36 -17.45 1.70 7.98
C ILE A 36 -16.15 2.12 8.68
N GLN A 37 -15.79 3.40 8.60
CA GLN A 37 -14.60 3.95 9.25
C GLN A 37 -14.63 3.73 10.75
N ARG A 38 -15.74 4.03 11.42
CA ARG A 38 -15.92 3.81 12.88
C ARG A 38 -15.81 2.33 13.25
N ALA A 39 -16.42 1.44 12.46
CA ALA A 39 -16.34 0.00 12.71
C ALA A 39 -14.90 -0.52 12.56
N ARG A 40 -14.18 -0.11 11.50
CA ARG A 40 -12.77 -0.45 11.27
C ARG A 40 -11.88 0.09 12.38
N PHE A 41 -12.04 1.36 12.75
CA PHE A 41 -11.25 1.98 13.82
C PHE A 41 -11.39 1.24 15.14
N ARG A 42 -12.62 0.95 15.59
CA ARG A 42 -12.86 0.20 16.83
C ARG A 42 -12.23 -1.19 16.80
N ARG A 43 -12.28 -1.87 15.65
CA ARG A 43 -11.64 -3.18 15.47
C ARG A 43 -10.12 -3.05 15.60
N THR A 44 -9.50 -2.12 14.88
CA THR A 44 -8.06 -1.88 14.92
C THR A 44 -7.59 -1.57 16.32
N LEU A 45 -8.28 -0.67 17.03
CA LEU A 45 -7.93 -0.28 18.38
C LEU A 45 -8.02 -1.46 19.37
N ARG A 46 -9.06 -2.28 19.24
CA ARG A 46 -9.22 -3.49 20.04
C ARG A 46 -8.12 -4.52 19.76
N LEU A 47 -7.80 -4.77 18.49
CA LEU A 47 -6.73 -5.69 18.10
C LEU A 47 -5.36 -5.22 18.62
N ALA A 48 -5.07 -3.93 18.50
CA ALA A 48 -3.86 -3.31 19.03
C ALA A 48 -3.75 -3.49 20.55
N ALA A 49 -4.80 -3.17 21.30
CA ALA A 49 -4.82 -3.29 22.76
C ALA A 49 -4.71 -4.74 23.25
N GLU A 50 -5.34 -5.68 22.55
CA GLU A 50 -5.33 -7.10 22.92
C GLU A 50 -3.98 -7.75 22.61
N ARG A 51 -3.38 -7.45 21.45
CA ARG A 51 -2.33 -8.29 20.87
C ARG A 51 -0.96 -7.64 20.72
N SER A 52 -0.89 -6.33 20.50
CA SER A 52 0.40 -5.62 20.43
C SER A 52 0.88 -5.27 21.84
N SER A 53 2.12 -5.65 22.17
CA SER A 53 2.72 -5.30 23.46
C SER A 53 2.91 -3.79 23.60
N PHE A 54 3.38 -3.12 22.53
CA PHE A 54 3.56 -1.67 22.51
C PHE A 54 2.24 -0.95 22.81
N TYR A 55 1.19 -1.18 22.01
CA TYR A 55 -0.07 -0.46 22.18
C TYR A 55 -0.73 -0.76 23.53
N ARG A 56 -0.69 -2.01 23.99
CA ARG A 56 -1.21 -2.38 25.32
C ARG A 56 -0.53 -1.59 26.44
N GLU A 57 0.79 -1.42 26.35
CA GLU A 57 1.55 -0.65 27.33
C GLU A 57 1.24 0.86 27.24
N GLN A 58 1.23 1.43 26.03
CA GLN A 58 0.97 2.85 25.83
C GLN A 58 -0.45 3.25 26.28
N PHE A 59 -1.45 2.40 26.02
CA PHE A 59 -2.82 2.63 26.49
C PHE A 59 -2.93 2.56 28.00
N ARG A 60 -2.27 1.58 28.64
CA ARG A 60 -2.24 1.45 30.10
C ARG A 60 -1.63 2.68 30.77
N HIS A 61 -0.47 3.13 30.29
CA HIS A 61 0.23 4.30 30.85
C HIS A 61 -0.57 5.59 30.74
N ARG A 62 -1.40 5.72 29.69
CA ARG A 62 -2.26 6.90 29.47
C ARG A 62 -3.67 6.78 30.05
N GLY A 63 -3.99 5.65 30.70
CA GLY A 63 -5.34 5.39 31.20
C GLY A 63 -6.41 5.31 30.09
N ILE A 64 -6.01 4.93 28.87
CA ILE A 64 -6.91 4.82 27.72
C ILE A 64 -7.73 3.53 27.82
N ASP A 65 -9.03 3.65 28.05
CA ASP A 65 -9.99 2.54 27.92
C ASP A 65 -10.51 2.46 26.47
N VAL A 66 -9.88 1.62 25.66
CA VAL A 66 -10.23 1.43 24.24
C VAL A 66 -11.67 1.03 23.97
N ARG A 67 -12.41 0.52 24.98
CA ARG A 67 -13.83 0.17 24.83
C ARG A 67 -14.73 1.40 24.77
N ARG A 68 -14.25 2.54 25.26
CA ARG A 68 -14.99 3.81 25.33
C ARG A 68 -14.69 4.74 24.16
N ILE A 69 -13.63 4.46 23.40
CA ILE A 69 -13.21 5.31 22.27
C ILE A 69 -13.97 4.91 21.00
N GLU A 70 -14.55 5.91 20.35
CA GLU A 70 -15.33 5.75 19.12
C GLU A 70 -14.73 6.50 17.92
N HIS A 71 -13.86 7.47 18.16
CA HIS A 71 -13.22 8.30 17.16
C HIS A 71 -11.72 8.51 17.45
N PRO A 72 -10.84 8.61 16.43
CA PRO A 72 -9.41 8.84 16.64
C PRO A 72 -9.07 10.07 17.49
N SER A 73 -9.88 11.12 17.44
CA SER A 73 -9.67 12.34 18.25
C SER A 73 -9.76 12.11 19.76
N GLU A 74 -10.39 11.02 20.20
CA GLU A 74 -10.51 10.68 21.62
C GLU A 74 -9.24 10.00 22.17
N LEU A 75 -8.24 9.72 21.32
CA LEU A 75 -6.91 9.27 21.75
C LEU A 75 -6.04 10.41 22.29
N GLY A 76 -6.49 11.66 22.20
CA GLY A 76 -5.75 12.83 22.69
C GLY A 76 -4.48 13.07 21.88
N ASP A 77 -3.35 13.19 22.58
CA ASP A 77 -2.02 13.41 22.00
C ASP A 77 -1.25 12.10 21.74
N PHE A 78 -1.91 10.94 21.83
CA PHE A 78 -1.27 9.67 21.56
C PHE A 78 -1.07 9.44 20.05
N TYR A 79 0.18 9.43 19.63
CA TYR A 79 0.62 9.08 18.27
C TYR A 79 1.70 8.01 18.32
N THR A 80 1.70 7.13 17.32
CA THR A 80 2.84 6.24 17.06
C THR A 80 3.80 6.95 16.13
N THR A 81 5.05 7.08 16.55
CA THR A 81 6.12 7.76 15.82
C THR A 81 7.05 6.77 15.15
N GLY A 82 7.91 7.29 14.27
CA GLY A 82 8.98 6.48 13.69
C GLY A 82 10.04 6.05 14.71
N GLU A 83 10.16 6.76 15.84
CA GLU A 83 11.11 6.44 16.90
C GLU A 83 10.61 5.28 17.75
N ASP A 84 9.30 5.23 18.03
CA ASP A 84 8.69 4.09 18.73
C ASP A 84 9.01 2.75 18.03
N LEU A 85 9.00 2.72 16.68
CA LEU A 85 9.37 1.53 15.91
C LEU A 85 10.85 1.14 16.08
N ARG A 86 11.74 2.12 16.28
CA ARG A 86 13.18 1.88 16.46
C ARG A 86 13.49 1.43 17.88
N GLU A 87 12.91 2.09 18.87
CA GLU A 87 13.16 1.83 20.29
C GLU A 87 12.57 0.50 20.74
N HIS A 88 11.34 0.19 20.33
CA HIS A 88 10.64 -1.01 20.77
C HIS A 88 10.80 -2.22 19.84
N GLY A 89 11.32 -2.00 18.63
CA GLY A 89 11.39 -3.01 17.58
C GLY A 89 10.02 -3.29 16.95
N ALA A 90 10.02 -3.74 15.69
CA ALA A 90 8.81 -3.95 14.90
C ALA A 90 7.91 -5.08 15.47
N GLU A 91 8.50 -6.04 16.17
CA GLU A 91 7.82 -7.17 16.80
C GLU A 91 6.83 -6.71 17.88
N ALA A 92 7.12 -5.61 18.58
CA ALA A 92 6.25 -5.08 19.63
C ALA A 92 4.90 -4.57 19.10
N PHE A 93 4.82 -4.29 17.79
CA PHE A 93 3.63 -3.77 17.11
C PHE A 93 2.75 -4.87 16.51
N LEU A 94 3.20 -6.13 16.52
CA LEU A 94 2.48 -7.24 15.91
C LEU A 94 1.15 -7.52 16.61
N THR A 95 0.10 -7.74 15.82
CA THR A 95 -1.21 -8.23 16.28
C THR A 95 -1.54 -9.64 15.77
N GLY A 96 -0.57 -10.29 15.14
CA GLY A 96 -0.70 -11.58 14.48
C GLY A 96 0.66 -12.11 14.05
N ARG A 97 0.63 -13.22 13.30
CA ARG A 97 1.84 -13.84 12.74
C ARG A 97 2.36 -13.01 11.57
N ALA A 98 3.66 -12.73 11.56
CA ALA A 98 4.38 -12.20 10.42
C ALA A 98 4.77 -13.32 9.45
N ASP A 99 4.55 -13.12 8.16
CA ASP A 99 5.00 -14.04 7.11
C ASP A 99 6.13 -13.44 6.26
N THR A 100 6.29 -12.11 6.26
CA THR A 100 7.38 -11.41 5.58
C THR A 100 7.64 -10.04 6.22
N ALA A 101 8.69 -9.36 5.76
CA ALA A 101 9.12 -8.06 6.25
C ALA A 101 9.59 -7.15 5.12
N PHE A 102 9.39 -5.85 5.31
CA PHE A 102 9.94 -4.78 4.46
C PHE A 102 10.54 -3.70 5.35
N GLU A 103 11.37 -2.83 4.77
CA GLU A 103 12.03 -1.74 5.48
C GLU A 103 11.84 -0.41 4.75
N THR A 104 11.76 0.66 5.53
CA THR A 104 11.84 2.03 4.99
C THR A 104 13.29 2.38 4.64
N THR A 105 13.50 3.32 3.73
CA THR A 105 14.83 3.74 3.22
C THR A 105 15.78 4.36 4.27
N GLY A 106 15.33 4.56 5.51
CA GLY A 106 16.18 5.15 6.57
C GLY A 106 16.57 6.61 6.30
N THR A 107 15.83 7.36 5.47
CA THR A 107 16.22 8.73 5.08
C THR A 107 16.44 9.67 6.27
N THR A 108 15.77 9.44 7.40
CA THR A 108 15.89 10.27 8.61
C THR A 108 16.73 9.63 9.74
N SER A 109 17.23 8.40 9.57
CA SER A 109 17.99 7.69 10.60
C SER A 109 18.77 6.52 10.01
N PRO A 110 20.01 6.25 10.48
CA PRO A 110 20.79 5.09 10.05
C PRO A 110 20.10 3.74 10.28
N ILE A 111 19.14 3.68 11.22
CA ILE A 111 18.38 2.48 11.52
C ILE A 111 17.07 2.53 10.71
N PRO A 112 16.93 1.66 9.68
CA PRO A 112 15.70 1.60 8.91
C PRO A 112 14.57 1.04 9.78
N LYS A 113 13.35 1.56 9.57
CA LYS A 113 12.16 1.01 10.22
C LYS A 113 11.74 -0.25 9.50
N ARG A 114 11.76 -1.39 10.20
CA ARG A 114 11.23 -2.67 9.74
C ARG A 114 9.73 -2.74 9.99
N ILE A 115 9.00 -3.34 9.08
CA ILE A 115 7.56 -3.56 9.17
C ILE A 115 7.25 -4.98 8.69
N PHE A 116 6.43 -5.69 9.45
CA PHE A 116 6.03 -7.06 9.17
C PHE A 116 4.65 -7.12 8.55
N PHE A 117 4.44 -8.10 7.68
CA PHE A 117 3.16 -8.35 7.03
C PHE A 117 2.84 -9.85 7.04
N SER A 118 1.58 -10.17 7.22
CA SER A 118 1.03 -11.48 6.86
C SER A 118 0.77 -11.55 5.36
N GLN A 119 0.72 -12.76 4.80
CA GLN A 119 0.33 -12.96 3.40
C GLN A 119 -1.11 -12.49 3.14
N HIS A 120 -1.98 -12.55 4.16
CA HIS A 120 -3.35 -12.05 4.06
C HIS A 120 -3.37 -10.54 3.84
N GLU A 121 -2.60 -9.77 4.61
CA GLU A 121 -2.52 -8.31 4.48
C GLU A 121 -1.97 -7.90 3.11
N LEU A 122 -0.88 -8.52 2.65
CA LEU A 122 -0.35 -8.26 1.30
C LEU A 122 -1.39 -8.55 0.22
N ASN A 123 -2.19 -9.59 0.40
CA ASN A 123 -3.24 -9.96 -0.52
C ASN A 123 -4.37 -8.93 -0.59
N GLU A 124 -4.79 -8.39 0.56
CA GLU A 124 -5.76 -7.31 0.63
C GLU A 124 -5.19 -6.00 0.06
N MET A 125 -3.92 -5.69 0.31
CA MET A 125 -3.22 -4.56 -0.28
C MET A 125 -3.16 -4.67 -1.81
N GLY A 126 -2.85 -5.86 -2.35
CA GLY A 126 -2.86 -6.12 -3.79
C GLY A 126 -4.24 -5.88 -4.41
N ARG A 127 -5.31 -6.42 -3.82
CA ARG A 127 -6.69 -6.20 -4.31
C ARG A 127 -7.11 -4.74 -4.26
N THR A 128 -6.79 -4.05 -3.16
CA THR A 128 -7.08 -2.62 -3.01
C THR A 128 -6.30 -1.80 -4.04
N SER A 129 -5.03 -2.15 -4.27
CA SER A 129 -4.18 -1.52 -5.28
C SER A 129 -4.74 -1.74 -6.68
N ALA A 130 -5.24 -2.93 -7.01
CA ALA A 130 -5.88 -3.21 -8.28
C ALA A 130 -7.09 -2.30 -8.54
N ILE A 131 -7.92 -2.04 -7.52
CA ILE A 131 -9.03 -1.07 -7.60
C ILE A 131 -8.51 0.33 -7.87
N GLY A 132 -7.49 0.79 -7.13
CA GLY A 132 -6.89 2.11 -7.31
C GLY A 132 -6.26 2.29 -8.69
N LEU A 133 -5.50 1.30 -9.16
CA LEU A 133 -4.89 1.28 -10.49
C LEU A 133 -5.97 1.30 -11.60
N TYR A 134 -7.08 0.59 -11.43
CA TYR A 134 -8.21 0.67 -12.35
C TYR A 134 -8.83 2.07 -12.38
N LEU A 135 -8.98 2.73 -11.22
CA LEU A 135 -9.47 4.10 -11.13
C LEU A 135 -8.51 5.10 -11.81
N LEU A 136 -7.20 4.86 -11.79
CA LEU A 136 -6.20 5.62 -12.53
C LEU A 136 -6.19 5.35 -14.04
N GLY A 137 -7.15 4.56 -14.54
CA GLY A 137 -7.30 4.27 -15.95
C GLY A 137 -6.48 3.08 -16.44
N ILE A 138 -5.73 2.38 -15.57
CA ILE A 138 -4.97 1.19 -15.97
C ILE A 138 -5.94 0.03 -16.26
N ARG A 139 -5.68 -0.71 -17.34
CA ARG A 139 -6.54 -1.76 -17.88
C ARG A 139 -5.71 -3.03 -18.20
N PRO A 140 -6.34 -4.20 -18.31
CA PRO A 140 -5.64 -5.46 -18.58
C PRO A 140 -4.76 -5.45 -19.84
N GLU A 141 -5.14 -4.67 -20.86
CA GLU A 141 -4.40 -4.49 -22.10
C GLU A 141 -3.15 -3.60 -21.98
N ASP A 142 -2.98 -2.88 -20.87
CA ASP A 142 -1.81 -2.04 -20.66
C ASP A 142 -0.54 -2.89 -20.42
N ARG A 143 0.58 -2.36 -20.91
CA ARG A 143 1.92 -2.95 -20.75
C ARG A 143 2.69 -2.11 -19.75
N VAL A 144 2.85 -2.68 -18.56
CA VAL A 144 3.38 -1.99 -17.38
C VAL A 144 4.84 -2.37 -17.14
N LEU A 145 5.72 -1.40 -17.06
CA LEU A 145 7.10 -1.59 -16.64
C LEU A 145 7.35 -0.83 -15.33
N SER A 146 8.02 -1.43 -14.36
CA SER A 146 8.33 -0.77 -13.09
C SER A 146 9.83 -0.77 -12.79
N ALA A 147 10.33 0.39 -12.40
CA ALA A 147 11.72 0.64 -12.00
C ALA A 147 11.88 0.91 -10.49
N TYR A 148 11.01 0.33 -9.66
CA TYR A 148 11.14 0.41 -8.21
C TYR A 148 12.29 -0.44 -7.68
N ASP A 149 12.84 -0.05 -6.52
CA ASP A 149 13.84 -0.84 -5.82
C ASP A 149 13.21 -2.11 -5.23
N CYS A 150 13.59 -3.28 -5.76
CA CYS A 150 13.12 -4.60 -5.34
C CYS A 150 13.86 -5.18 -4.13
N SER A 151 14.68 -4.38 -3.45
CA SER A 151 15.45 -4.81 -2.27
C SER A 151 14.55 -4.93 -1.03
N PHE A 152 14.58 -3.95 -0.13
CA PHE A 152 13.82 -4.02 1.13
C PHE A 152 12.44 -3.36 1.07
N TRP A 153 12.08 -2.78 -0.07
CA TRP A 153 10.87 -1.96 -0.19
C TRP A 153 9.61 -2.77 -0.49
N VAL A 154 8.49 -2.31 0.06
CA VAL A 154 7.18 -2.98 -0.08
C VAL A 154 6.52 -2.73 -1.43
N SER A 155 6.83 -1.59 -2.07
CA SER A 155 6.14 -1.08 -3.25
C SER A 155 6.22 -2.01 -4.48
N PRO A 156 7.36 -2.64 -4.82
CA PRO A 156 7.41 -3.65 -5.89
C PRO A 156 6.47 -4.85 -5.62
N ALA A 157 6.44 -5.35 -4.38
CA ALA A 157 5.60 -6.50 -4.02
C ALA A 157 4.12 -6.16 -4.15
N VAL A 158 3.69 -5.00 -3.64
CA VAL A 158 2.31 -4.54 -3.72
C VAL A 158 1.90 -4.23 -5.17
N LEU A 159 2.77 -3.59 -5.96
CA LEU A 159 2.51 -3.31 -7.37
C LEU A 159 2.35 -4.60 -8.17
N ARG A 160 3.25 -5.57 -8.00
CA ARG A 160 3.15 -6.91 -8.61
C ARG A 160 1.79 -7.53 -8.36
N MET A 161 1.37 -7.57 -7.10
CA MET A 161 0.09 -8.17 -6.72
C MET A 161 -1.11 -7.40 -7.29
N GLY A 162 -1.07 -6.06 -7.26
CA GLY A 162 -2.11 -5.22 -7.85
C GLY A 162 -2.27 -5.45 -9.36
N LEU A 163 -1.15 -5.52 -10.09
CA LEU A 163 -1.14 -5.78 -11.53
C LEU A 163 -1.55 -7.21 -11.88
N GLN A 164 -1.23 -8.19 -11.04
CA GLN A 164 -1.74 -9.57 -11.18
C GLN A 164 -3.26 -9.61 -11.08
N TYR A 165 -3.85 -8.91 -10.11
CA TYR A 165 -5.31 -8.81 -9.98
C TYR A 165 -5.97 -8.03 -11.10
N LEU A 166 -5.27 -7.06 -11.70
CA LEU A 166 -5.72 -6.40 -12.93
C LEU A 166 -5.44 -7.19 -14.21
N LYS A 167 -4.67 -8.27 -14.13
CA LYS A 167 -4.26 -9.10 -15.27
C LYS A 167 -3.49 -8.31 -16.34
N CYS A 168 -2.69 -7.34 -15.91
CA CYS A 168 -1.83 -6.56 -16.80
C CYS A 168 -0.56 -7.34 -17.15
N PHE A 169 0.00 -7.08 -18.34
CA PHE A 169 1.38 -7.45 -18.64
C PHE A 169 2.31 -6.59 -17.78
N HIS A 170 3.20 -7.21 -16.99
CA HIS A 170 4.10 -6.50 -16.08
C HIS A 170 5.55 -7.01 -16.20
N VAL A 171 6.49 -6.09 -16.41
CA VAL A 171 7.92 -6.35 -16.27
C VAL A 171 8.47 -5.56 -15.09
N GLU A 172 9.07 -6.29 -14.15
CA GLU A 172 9.79 -5.73 -13.02
C GLU A 172 11.26 -5.54 -13.39
N ALA A 173 11.61 -4.34 -13.85
CA ALA A 173 12.99 -4.04 -14.21
C ALA A 173 13.90 -3.89 -12.99
N GLY A 174 13.32 -3.56 -11.83
CA GLY A 174 14.08 -3.14 -10.65
C GLY A 174 14.68 -1.74 -10.82
N LYS A 175 15.39 -1.25 -9.81
CA LYS A 175 16.07 0.04 -9.85
C LYS A 175 17.41 -0.07 -10.59
N ILE A 176 17.33 0.01 -11.93
CA ILE A 176 18.51 0.10 -12.81
C ILE A 176 18.73 1.54 -13.29
N ALA A 177 19.88 1.80 -13.93
CA ALA A 177 20.17 3.11 -14.49
C ALA A 177 19.10 3.50 -15.53
N PRO A 178 18.63 4.78 -15.57
CA PRO A 178 17.62 5.22 -16.53
C PRO A 178 17.96 4.91 -17.99
N ARG A 179 19.25 4.96 -18.37
CA ARG A 179 19.70 4.63 -19.72
C ARG A 179 19.49 3.17 -20.06
N ASP A 180 19.91 2.26 -19.18
CA ASP A 180 19.72 0.81 -19.37
C ASP A 180 18.24 0.46 -19.41
N PHE A 181 17.43 1.10 -18.56
CA PHE A 181 15.99 0.94 -18.61
C PHE A 181 15.43 1.44 -19.94
N TYR A 182 15.79 2.64 -20.41
CA TYR A 182 15.32 3.19 -21.67
C TYR A 182 15.61 2.25 -22.84
N ASP A 183 16.85 1.78 -22.97
CA ASP A 183 17.28 0.93 -24.09
C ASP A 183 16.51 -0.40 -24.11
N ARG A 184 16.29 -1.02 -22.94
CA ARG A 184 15.57 -2.31 -22.82
C ARG A 184 14.06 -2.17 -22.86
N ALA A 185 13.51 -1.11 -22.25
CA ALA A 185 12.07 -0.90 -22.13
C ALA A 185 11.41 -0.72 -23.50
N ARG A 186 12.12 -0.12 -24.47
CA ARG A 186 11.61 0.12 -25.82
C ARG A 186 11.12 -1.15 -26.52
N GLU A 187 11.80 -2.28 -26.32
CA GLU A 187 11.40 -3.57 -26.91
C GLU A 187 10.05 -4.05 -26.38
N TYR A 188 9.71 -3.69 -25.15
CA TYR A 188 8.43 -4.04 -24.54
C TYR A 188 7.31 -3.09 -24.91
N GLN A 189 7.59 -1.92 -25.51
CA GLN A 189 6.60 -0.88 -25.82
C GLN A 189 5.64 -0.58 -24.65
N PRO A 190 6.16 -0.21 -23.45
CA PRO A 190 5.32 0.07 -22.30
C PRO A 190 4.48 1.32 -22.55
N ASN A 191 3.21 1.26 -22.19
CA ASN A 191 2.36 2.45 -22.13
C ASN A 191 2.11 2.93 -20.69
N VAL A 192 2.56 2.17 -19.67
CA VAL A 192 2.53 2.59 -18.27
C VAL A 192 3.89 2.31 -17.63
N ILE A 193 4.46 3.31 -16.95
CA ILE A 193 5.76 3.16 -16.27
C ILE A 193 5.65 3.63 -14.82
N PHE A 194 6.15 2.82 -13.89
CA PHE A 194 6.26 3.14 -12.47
C PHE A 194 7.72 3.38 -12.10
N GLY A 195 8.00 4.42 -11.31
CA GLY A 195 9.35 4.69 -10.82
C GLY A 195 9.39 5.83 -9.80
N GLU A 196 10.55 6.03 -9.18
CA GLU A 196 10.77 7.16 -8.28
C GLU A 196 10.68 8.49 -9.08
N PRO A 197 10.12 9.57 -8.52
CA PRO A 197 9.90 10.81 -9.28
C PRO A 197 11.16 11.38 -9.93
N SER A 198 12.27 11.47 -9.19
CA SER A 198 13.54 11.97 -9.72
C SER A 198 14.13 11.06 -10.80
N TRP A 199 13.93 9.74 -10.68
CA TRP A 199 14.35 8.77 -11.67
C TRP A 199 13.53 8.89 -12.96
N LEU A 200 12.21 9.07 -12.86
CA LEU A 200 11.33 9.28 -14.02
C LEU A 200 11.64 10.58 -14.77
N MET A 201 12.07 11.64 -14.06
CA MET A 201 12.55 12.85 -14.72
C MET A 201 13.76 12.55 -15.60
N ARG A 202 14.75 11.80 -15.08
CA ARG A 202 15.93 11.40 -15.87
C ARG A 202 15.58 10.52 -17.05
N LEU A 203 14.64 9.58 -16.88
CA LEU A 203 14.13 8.77 -17.99
C LEU A 203 13.48 9.66 -19.09
N SER A 204 12.73 10.69 -18.68
CA SER A 204 12.05 11.60 -19.62
C SER A 204 13.04 12.48 -20.39
N GLU A 205 14.11 12.94 -19.75
CA GLU A 205 15.20 13.67 -20.41
C GLU A 205 15.89 12.81 -21.47
N LEU A 206 16.21 11.55 -21.14
CA LEU A 206 16.79 10.59 -22.08
C LEU A 206 15.86 10.33 -23.27
N ALA A 207 14.55 10.19 -23.03
CA ALA A 207 13.59 10.01 -24.11
C ALA A 207 13.50 11.24 -25.03
N ARG A 208 13.68 12.45 -24.51
CA ARG A 208 13.76 13.67 -25.32
C ARG A 208 14.98 13.68 -26.24
N GLU A 209 16.10 13.12 -25.78
CA GLU A 209 17.36 13.07 -26.54
C GLU A 209 17.44 11.91 -27.53
N HIS A 210 16.88 10.74 -27.17
CA HIS A 210 17.06 9.49 -27.91
C HIS A 210 15.79 9.00 -28.61
N GLY A 211 14.66 9.69 -28.45
CA GLY A 211 13.37 9.37 -29.07
C GLY A 211 12.29 9.02 -28.05
N THR A 212 11.07 9.47 -28.33
CA THR A 212 9.90 9.22 -27.47
C THR A 212 9.01 8.13 -28.07
N TRP A 213 8.23 7.47 -27.23
CA TRP A 213 7.07 6.68 -27.65
C TRP A 213 5.83 7.07 -26.82
N PRO A 214 4.61 6.74 -27.28
CA PRO A 214 3.41 7.07 -26.54
C PRO A 214 3.36 6.36 -25.17
N VAL A 215 3.20 7.15 -24.11
CA VAL A 215 2.98 6.67 -22.75
C VAL A 215 1.64 7.21 -22.27
N LYS A 216 0.79 6.33 -21.77
CA LYS A 216 -0.51 6.64 -21.19
C LYS A 216 -0.38 7.17 -19.76
N LEU A 217 0.54 6.61 -18.97
CA LEU A 217 0.74 7.00 -17.57
C LEU A 217 2.20 6.84 -17.12
N LEU A 218 2.74 7.89 -16.52
CA LEU A 218 3.95 7.84 -15.70
C LEU A 218 3.52 7.97 -14.23
N PHE A 219 3.76 6.93 -13.43
CA PHE A 219 3.43 6.94 -12.01
C PHE A 219 4.71 7.15 -11.19
N GLY A 220 4.87 8.38 -10.71
CA GLY A 220 5.94 8.78 -9.79
C GLY A 220 5.54 8.49 -8.36
N GLY A 221 6.16 7.50 -7.75
CA GLY A 221 5.85 7.11 -6.39
C GLY A 221 6.94 6.28 -5.76
N GLY A 222 6.75 5.99 -4.49
CA GLY A 222 7.62 5.11 -3.77
C GLY A 222 7.09 4.81 -2.39
#